data_AF-A0A5C6D650-F1
#
_entry.id   AF-A0A5C6D650-F1
#
_cell.length_a   1.000
_cell.length_b   1.000
_cell.length_c   1.000
_cell.angle_alpha   90.00
_cell.angle_beta   90.00
_cell.angle_gamma   90.00
#
_symmetry.space_group_name_H-M   'P 1'
#
loop_
_entity.id
_entity.type
_entity.pdbx_description
1 polymer ?
#
loop_
_entity_poly.entity_id
_entity_poly.type
_entity_poly.pdbx_seq_one_letter_code
_entity_poly.pdbx_strand_id
1 'polypeptide(L)'
;MIKLTRLDGEPFVLNAELIRYVERRPDTFITLTSGERIVVRETLDEVVDLAVKYQQHKHFMPSPTVALRPEIGIANGQPSKSDPCLDNTANT
;
A
#
# COMPACT_ATOMS: atom_id res chain seq x y z
N MET A 1 -5.26 -9.55 -6.79
CA MET A 1 -5.78 -9.86 -8.13
C MET A 1 -6.05 -11.34 -8.21
N ILE A 2 -7.31 -11.72 -8.39
CA ILE A 2 -7.79 -13.10 -8.53
C ILE A 2 -8.39 -13.26 -9.93
N LYS A 3 -8.18 -14.41 -10.57
CA LYS A 3 -8.74 -14.72 -11.88
C LYS A 3 -10.07 -15.45 -11.67
N LEU A 4 -11.10 -14.99 -12.37
CA LEU A 4 -12.46 -15.52 -12.31
C LEU A 4 -13.04 -15.62 -13.71
N THR A 5 -14.18 -16.27 -13.83
CA THR A 5 -14.84 -16.50 -15.11
C THR A 5 -16.28 -16.03 -15.02
N ARG A 6 -16.66 -15.13 -15.93
CA ARG A 6 -18.06 -14.71 -16.05
C ARG A 6 -18.93 -15.88 -16.56
N LEU A 7 -20.25 -15.77 -16.38
CA LEU A 7 -21.20 -16.79 -16.87
C LEU A 7 -21.13 -17.00 -18.40
N ASP A 8 -20.75 -15.98 -19.16
CA ASP A 8 -20.53 -16.03 -20.61
C ASP A 8 -19.25 -16.81 -21.00
N GLY A 9 -18.41 -17.16 -20.03
CA GLY A 9 -17.15 -17.89 -20.24
C GLY A 9 -15.94 -16.99 -20.40
N GLU A 10 -16.10 -15.66 -20.40
CA GLU A 10 -14.98 -14.73 -20.52
C GLU A 10 -14.18 -14.67 -19.21
N PRO A 11 -12.87 -14.97 -19.25
CA PRO A 11 -12.01 -14.87 -18.09
C PRO A 11 -11.69 -13.40 -17.79
N PHE A 12 -11.74 -13.03 -16.51
CA PHE A 12 -11.39 -11.68 -16.07
C PHE A 12 -10.58 -11.72 -14.77
N VAL A 13 -9.96 -10.59 -14.45
CA VAL A 13 -9.20 -10.41 -13.22
C VAL A 13 -9.91 -9.42 -12.32
N LEU A 14 -10.15 -9.81 -11.08
CA LEU A 14 -10.77 -8.97 -10.06
C LEU A 14 -9.79 -8.66 -8.94
N ASN A 15 -9.84 -7.44 -8.42
CA ASN A 15 -9.15 -7.14 -7.17
C ASN A 15 -9.98 -7.68 -5.99
N ALA A 16 -9.43 -8.66 -5.26
CA ALA A 16 -10.11 -9.28 -4.13
C ALA A 16 -10.40 -8.30 -2.98
N GLU A 17 -9.66 -7.20 -2.85
CA GLU A 17 -9.91 -6.16 -1.82
C GLU A 17 -11.16 -5.33 -2.10
N LEU A 18 -11.63 -5.34 -3.35
CA LEU A 18 -12.85 -4.64 -3.73
C LEU A 18 -14.09 -5.50 -3.54
N ILE A 19 -13.95 -6.76 -3.16
CA ILE A 19 -15.08 -7.64 -2.88
C ILE A 19 -15.70 -7.21 -1.54
N ARG A 20 -16.96 -6.82 -1.58
CA ARG A 20 -17.73 -6.47 -0.39
C ARG A 20 -18.35 -7.71 0.25
N TYR A 21 -19.02 -8.54 -0.56
CA TYR A 21 -19.54 -9.84 -0.15
C TYR A 21 -19.75 -10.74 -1.37
N VAL A 22 -19.77 -12.04 -1.11
CA VAL A 22 -20.09 -13.09 -2.08
C VAL A 22 -21.33 -13.82 -1.59
N GLU A 23 -22.30 -14.05 -2.46
CA GLU A 23 -23.52 -14.79 -2.14
C GLU A 23 -23.83 -15.82 -3.23
N ARG A 24 -24.51 -16.90 -2.85
CA ARG A 24 -24.94 -17.95 -3.79
C ARG A 24 -26.45 -17.97 -3.93
N ARG A 25 -26.97 -17.71 -5.12
CA ARG A 25 -28.39 -17.79 -5.49
C ARG A 25 -28.59 -18.08 -6.98
N PRO A 26 -29.22 -19.20 -7.37
CA PRO A 26 -28.53 -20.49 -7.60
C PRO A 26 -27.05 -20.40 -8.04
N ASP A 27 -26.66 -19.34 -8.74
CA ASP A 27 -25.31 -19.01 -9.19
C ASP A 27 -24.58 -18.10 -8.17
N THR A 28 -23.27 -17.89 -8.35
CA THR A 28 -22.46 -17.09 -7.41
C THR A 28 -22.41 -15.63 -7.85
N PHE A 29 -22.78 -14.73 -6.94
CA PHE A 29 -22.72 -13.28 -7.12
C PHE A 29 -21.61 -12.69 -6.27
N ILE A 30 -20.80 -11.83 -6.88
CA ILE A 30 -19.80 -11.01 -6.20
C ILE A 30 -20.28 -9.57 -6.24
N THR A 31 -20.51 -8.99 -5.07
CA THR A 31 -20.81 -7.57 -4.95
C THR A 31 -19.54 -6.81 -4.60
N LEU A 32 -19.22 -5.80 -5.39
CA LEU A 32 -18.06 -4.93 -5.17
C LEU A 32 -18.39 -3.80 -4.18
N THR A 33 -17.36 -3.17 -3.64
CA THR A 33 -17.50 -1.99 -2.77
C THR A 33 -18.12 -0.80 -3.50
N SER A 34 -18.01 -0.73 -4.82
CA SER A 34 -18.69 0.25 -5.69
C SER A 34 -20.21 0.02 -5.80
N GLY A 35 -20.71 -1.15 -5.40
CA GLY A 35 -22.10 -1.58 -5.62
C GLY A 35 -22.32 -2.34 -6.94
N GLU A 36 -21.31 -2.45 -7.80
CA GLU A 36 -21.37 -3.31 -8.98
C GLU A 36 -21.50 -4.79 -8.58
N ARG A 37 -22.31 -5.54 -9.32
CA ARG A 37 -22.55 -6.97 -9.10
C ARG A 37 -22.11 -7.76 -10.31
N ILE A 38 -21.28 -8.76 -10.07
CA ILE A 38 -20.72 -9.63 -11.10
C ILE A 38 -21.16 -11.06 -10.80
N VAL A 39 -21.67 -11.75 -11.82
CA VAL A 39 -22.03 -13.16 -11.71
C VAL A 39 -20.89 -14.00 -12.27
N VAL A 40 -20.47 -15.00 -11.51
CA VAL A 40 -19.31 -15.83 -11.82
C VAL A 40 -19.69 -17.31 -11.83
N ARG A 41 -18.90 -18.10 -12.55
CA ARG A 41 -19.09 -19.56 -12.63
C ARG A 41 -18.51 -20.30 -11.43
N GLU A 42 -17.52 -19.70 -10.79
CA GLU A 42 -16.88 -20.25 -9.60
C GLU A 42 -17.89 -20.35 -8.43
N THR A 43 -17.71 -21.36 -7.61
CA THR A 43 -18.48 -21.53 -6.38
C THR A 43 -18.08 -20.48 -5.34
N LEU A 44 -18.94 -20.27 -4.34
CA LEU A 44 -18.64 -19.39 -3.22
C LEU A 44 -17.32 -19.76 -2.54
N ASP A 45 -17.10 -21.06 -2.31
CA ASP A 45 -15.90 -21.57 -1.64
C ASP A 45 -14.63 -21.31 -2.47
N GLU A 46 -14.68 -21.53 -3.79
CA GLU A 46 -13.56 -21.24 -4.69
C GLU A 46 -13.18 -19.75 -4.68
N VAL A 47 -14.17 -18.85 -4.70
CA VAL A 47 -13.93 -17.40 -4.64
C VAL A 47 -13.27 -17.02 -3.31
N VAL A 48 -13.73 -17.61 -2.20
CA VAL A 48 -13.15 -17.40 -0.86
C VAL A 48 -11.70 -17.90 -0.82
N ASP A 49 -11.43 -19.10 -1.32
CA ASP A 49 -10.08 -19.67 -1.35
C ASP A 49 -9.11 -18.82 -2.17
N LEU A 50 -9.55 -18.31 -3.32
CA LEU A 50 -8.76 -17.40 -4.14
C LEU A 50 -8.48 -16.09 -3.41
N ALA A 51 -9.46 -15.53 -2.71
CA ALA A 51 -9.30 -14.31 -1.93
C ALA A 51 -8.32 -14.51 -0.74
N VAL A 52 -8.43 -15.63 -0.03
CA VAL A 52 -7.52 -15.98 1.07
C VAL A 52 -6.09 -16.14 0.57
N LYS A 53 -5.90 -16.90 -0.53
CA LYS A 53 -4.59 -17.05 -1.17
C LYS A 53 -4.01 -15.69 -1.55
N TYR A 54 -4.81 -14.81 -2.14
CA TYR A 54 -4.36 -13.45 -2.47
C TYR A 54 -3.89 -12.67 -1.23
N GLN A 55 -4.65 -12.71 -0.14
CA GLN A 55 -4.31 -12.03 1.10
C GLN A 55 -3.01 -12.56 1.71
N GLN A 56 -2.79 -13.87 1.70
CA GLN A 56 -1.56 -14.50 2.18
C GLN A 56 -0.33 -14.05 1.38
N HIS A 57 -0.43 -14.04 0.05
CA HIS A 57 0.67 -13.58 -0.81
C HIS A 57 0.98 -12.09 -0.62
N LYS A 58 -0.03 -11.26 -0.37
CA LYS A 58 0.16 -9.84 -0.09
C LYS A 58 0.96 -9.61 1.19
N HIS A 59 0.70 -10.36 2.25
CA HIS A 59 1.39 -10.23 3.55
C HIS A 59 2.81 -10.80 3.55
N PHE A 60 3.13 -11.72 2.63
CA PHE A 60 4.46 -12.31 2.56
C PHE A 60 5.52 -11.40 1.93
N MET A 61 5.12 -10.25 1.37
CA MET A 61 6.03 -9.25 0.86
C MET A 61 6.28 -8.18 1.93
N PRO A 62 7.45 -8.14 2.60
CA PRO A 62 7.83 -6.94 3.34
C PRO A 62 7.93 -5.78 2.34
N SER A 63 7.22 -4.68 2.61
CA SER A 63 7.42 -3.44 1.86
C SER A 63 8.91 -3.09 1.94
N PRO A 64 9.58 -2.71 0.83
CA PRO A 64 10.93 -2.20 0.93
C PRO A 64 10.87 -1.01 1.88
N THR A 65 11.50 -1.16 3.05
CA THR A 65 11.70 -0.08 3.99
C THR A 65 12.31 1.06 3.20
N VAL A 66 11.55 2.15 3.03
CA VAL A 66 12.09 3.40 2.52
C VAL A 66 13.19 3.79 3.51
N ALA A 67 14.44 3.54 3.13
CA ALA A 67 15.59 4.02 3.86
C ALA A 67 15.53 5.55 3.80
N LEU A 68 15.05 6.17 4.88
CA LEU A 68 15.14 7.61 5.09
C LEU A 68 16.60 8.02 4.88
N ARG A 69 16.85 8.77 3.80
CA ARG A 69 18.16 9.36 3.51
C ARG A 69 18.46 10.38 4.61
N PRO A 70 19.63 10.36 5.27
CA PRO A 70 20.01 11.46 6.14
C PRO A 70 20.29 12.69 5.28
N GLU A 71 19.66 13.81 5.65
CA GLU A 71 19.84 15.13 5.06
C GLU A 71 21.35 15.47 5.02
N ILE A 72 21.86 15.75 3.83
CA ILE A 72 23.23 16.23 3.61
C ILE A 72 23.34 17.62 4.26
N GLY A 73 24.30 17.78 5.16
CA GLY A 73 24.56 19.04 5.84
C GLY A 73 24.86 20.18 4.87
N ILE A 74 23.99 21.19 4.86
CA ILE A 74 24.30 22.49 4.26
C ILE A 74 24.98 23.34 5.33
N ALA A 75 26.31 23.31 5.35
CA ALA A 75 27.09 24.38 5.97
C ALA A 75 27.03 25.60 5.05
N ASN A 76 26.29 26.64 5.43
CA ASN A 76 26.48 28.01 4.95
C ASN A 76 25.79 28.99 5.90
N GLY A 77 26.59 29.78 6.61
CA GLY A 77 26.07 30.82 7.50
C GLY A 77 27.16 31.52 8.30
N GLN A 78 28.12 32.16 7.62
CA GLN A 78 28.89 33.24 8.24
C GLN A 78 28.11 34.54 8.01
N PRO A 79 27.98 35.39 9.04
CA PRO A 79 28.28 36.79 8.80
C PRO A 79 29.30 37.28 9.82
N SER A 80 30.37 37.82 9.27
CA SER A 80 31.27 38.77 9.91
C SER A 80 30.49 39.94 10.52
N LYS A 81 30.72 40.22 11.79
CA LYS A 81 30.81 41.59 12.27
C LYS A 81 32.11 41.74 13.05
N SER A 82 32.96 42.61 12.52
CA SER A 82 33.95 43.35 13.27
C SER A 82 33.26 44.04 14.46
N ASP A 83 33.90 44.06 15.61
CA ASP A 83 34.64 45.26 15.97
C ASP A 83 35.67 44.99 17.07
N PRO A 84 36.74 45.81 17.10
CA PRO A 84 37.95 45.57 17.85
C PRO A 84 37.92 46.31 19.20
N CYS A 85 39.04 46.22 19.92
CA CYS A 85 39.41 46.87 21.19
C CYS A 85 39.14 45.98 22.41
N LEU A 86 40.21 45.37 22.94
CA LEU A 86 41.04 45.88 24.06
C LEU A 86 40.24 45.62 25.37
N ASP A 87 40.75 45.12 26.49
CA ASP A 87 42.10 45.07 27.02
C ASP A 87 42.06 44.30 28.37
N ASN A 88 43.23 43.82 28.80
CA ASN A 88 43.66 43.75 30.21
C ASN A 88 43.32 42.54 31.11
N THR A 89 44.41 41.81 31.41
CA THR A 89 44.93 41.56 32.78
C THR A 89 44.53 40.26 33.48
N ALA A 90 45.51 39.33 33.46
CA ALA A 90 46.10 38.58 34.57
C ALA A 90 45.25 37.65 35.48
N ASN A 91 45.92 36.53 35.80
CA ASN A 91 46.00 35.88 37.12
C ASN A 91 45.09 34.65 37.36
N THR A 92 45.66 33.44 37.29
CA THR A 92 46.10 32.65 38.47
C THR A 92 46.82 31.39 37.98
#